data_AF-A0A183D5I1-F1
#
_entry.id   AF-A0A183D5I1-F1
#
_cell.length_a   1.000
_cell.length_b   1.000
_cell.length_c   1.000
_cell.angle_alpha   90.00
_cell.angle_beta   90.00
_cell.angle_gamma   90.00
#
_symmetry.space_group_name_H-M   'P 1'
#
loop_
_entity.id
_entity.type
_entity.pdbx_description
1 polymer ?
#
loop_
_entity_poly.entity_id
_entity_poly.type
_entity_poly.pdbx_seq_one_letter_code
_entity_poly.pdbx_strand_id
1 'polypeptide(L)'
;LTEVTAETTVALLLATARRLPEAVNEAKTGKWGAWSLYYMCGVGVHQSTVGIVGMGRIGVSVAEKLKAFKPARMLYHNRKPNNESIVRYFPTNSYRVA
;
A
#
# COMPACT_ATOMS: atom_id res chain seq x y z
N LEU A 1 14.15 13.47 4.44
CA LEU A 1 14.22 12.27 3.58
C LEU A 1 13.14 11.25 3.95
N THR A 2 13.16 10.69 5.17
CA THR A 2 12.20 9.65 5.60
C THR A 2 10.74 9.95 5.25
N GLU A 3 10.22 11.11 5.65
CA GLU A 3 8.81 11.46 5.44
C GLU A 3 8.45 11.56 3.95
N VAL A 4 9.24 12.29 3.16
CA VAL A 4 9.01 12.46 1.71
C VAL A 4 9.08 11.12 0.98
N THR A 5 10.00 10.23 1.36
CA THR A 5 10.06 8.88 0.80
C THR A 5 8.85 8.04 1.19
N ALA A 6 8.37 8.16 2.43
CA ALA A 6 7.17 7.46 2.89
C ALA A 6 5.91 7.97 2.17
N GLU A 7 5.75 9.28 2.01
CA GLU A 7 4.67 9.91 1.23
C GLU A 7 4.68 9.44 -0.22
N THR A 8 5.85 9.44 -0.86
CA THR A 8 6.02 8.95 -2.23
C THR A 8 5.62 7.47 -2.34
N THR A 9 6.00 6.66 -1.35
CA THR A 9 5.63 5.24 -1.30
C THR A 9 4.11 5.05 -1.23
N VAL A 10 3.41 5.81 -0.37
CA VAL A 10 1.95 5.77 -0.25
C VAL A 10 1.28 6.28 -1.53
N ALA A 11 1.82 7.32 -2.16
CA ALA A 11 1.32 7.83 -3.43
C ALA A 11 1.40 6.79 -4.55
N LEU A 12 2.53 6.10 -4.69
CA LEU A 12 2.71 5.01 -5.67
C LEU A 12 1.77 3.83 -5.40
N LEU A 13 1.58 3.47 -4.14
CA LEU A 13 0.63 2.43 -3.73
C LEU A 13 -0.80 2.79 -4.16
N LEU A 14 -1.25 4.03 -3.90
CA LEU A 14 -2.58 4.48 -4.31
C LEU A 14 -2.72 4.60 -5.83
N ALA A 15 -1.68 5.11 -6.50
CA ALA A 15 -1.68 5.28 -7.95
C ALA A 15 -1.88 3.96 -8.68
N THR A 16 -1.17 2.92 -8.24
CA THR A 16 -1.29 1.56 -8.80
C THR A 16 -2.61 0.90 -8.40
N ALA A 17 -2.99 0.97 -7.12
CA ALA A 17 -4.24 0.39 -6.62
C ALA A 17 -5.47 0.97 -7.32
N ARG A 18 -5.47 2.27 -7.66
CA ARG A 18 -6.59 2.99 -8.29
C ARG A 18 -6.45 3.21 -9.79
N ARG A 19 -5.44 2.59 -10.44
CA ARG A 19 -5.22 2.68 -11.90
C ARG A 19 -5.13 4.13 -12.39
N LEU A 20 -4.50 5.00 -11.60
CA LEU A 20 -4.40 6.43 -11.90
C LEU A 20 -3.68 6.71 -13.23
N PRO A 21 -2.57 6.03 -13.60
CA PRO A 21 -1.92 6.27 -14.88
C PRO A 21 -2.85 6.02 -16.08
N GLU A 22 -3.62 4.94 -16.05
CA GLU A 22 -4.60 4.65 -17.11
C GLU A 22 -5.72 5.69 -17.11
N ALA A 23 -6.21 6.10 -15.94
CA ALA A 23 -7.28 7.10 -15.82
C ALA A 23 -6.85 8.44 -16.41
N VAL A 24 -5.62 8.87 -16.11
CA VAL A 24 -5.03 10.07 -16.70
C VAL A 24 -4.88 9.94 -18.21
N ASN A 25 -4.50 8.76 -18.73
CA ASN A 25 -4.38 8.54 -20.17
C ASN A 25 -5.74 8.59 -20.89
N GLU A 26 -6.76 7.94 -20.35
CA GLU A 26 -8.11 7.95 -20.91
C GLU A 26 -8.72 9.37 -20.91
N ALA A 27 -8.48 10.13 -19.83
CA ALA A 27 -8.88 11.54 -19.76
C ALA A 27 -8.18 12.39 -20.82
N LYS A 28 -6.87 12.20 -21.02
CA LYS A 28 -6.09 12.94 -22.02
C LYS A 28 -6.45 12.59 -23.46
N THR A 29 -6.83 11.34 -23.72
CA THR A 29 -7.11 10.83 -25.07
C THR A 29 -8.59 10.91 -25.46
N GLY A 30 -9.44 11.45 -24.58
CA GLY A 30 -10.89 11.58 -24.81
C GLY A 30 -11.66 10.27 -24.74
N LYS A 31 -11.06 9.20 -24.20
CA LYS A 31 -11.63 7.84 -24.17
C LYS A 31 -12.42 7.53 -22.90
N TRP A 32 -12.41 8.42 -21.91
CA TRP A 32 -13.09 8.26 -20.61
C TRP A 32 -14.58 7.86 -20.73
N GLY A 33 -15.26 8.26 -21.80
CA GLY A 33 -16.64 7.85 -22.07
C GLY A 33 -17.62 8.29 -20.97
N ALA A 34 -18.73 7.55 -20.85
CA ALA A 34 -19.70 7.73 -19.76
C ALA A 34 -19.28 6.92 -18.53
N TRP A 35 -19.74 7.35 -17.34
CA TRP A 35 -19.51 6.62 -16.11
C TRP A 35 -20.07 5.18 -16.18
N SER A 36 -19.32 4.22 -15.63
CA SER A 36 -19.70 2.80 -15.57
C SER A 36 -19.25 2.17 -14.26
N LEU A 37 -20.08 1.27 -13.71
CA LEU A 37 -19.94 0.68 -12.37
C LEU A 37 -18.56 0.05 -12.09
N TYR A 38 -18.00 -0.65 -13.08
CA TYR A 38 -16.75 -1.38 -12.92
C TYR A 38 -15.58 -0.76 -13.69
N TYR A 39 -15.85 0.29 -14.48
CA TYR A 39 -14.82 0.91 -15.28
C TYR A 39 -13.78 1.58 -14.39
N MET A 40 -12.52 1.17 -14.54
CA MET A 40 -11.38 1.58 -13.72
C MET A 40 -11.56 1.32 -12.21
N CYS A 41 -12.44 0.38 -11.84
CA CYS A 41 -12.56 -0.06 -10.45
C CYS A 41 -11.32 -0.88 -10.09
N GLY A 42 -10.33 -0.21 -9.51
CA GLY A 42 -9.13 -0.83 -8.97
C GLY A 42 -9.37 -1.48 -7.60
N VAL A 43 -8.28 -1.81 -6.92
CA VAL A 43 -8.34 -2.38 -5.56
C VAL A 43 -8.20 -1.29 -4.50
N GLY A 44 -8.84 -1.49 -3.36
CA GLY A 44 -8.77 -0.59 -2.21
C GLY A 44 -7.69 -1.00 -1.21
N VAL A 45 -7.19 -0.03 -0.46
CA VAL A 45 -6.38 -0.29 0.76
C VAL A 45 -7.27 -0.62 1.96
N HIS A 46 -8.52 -0.14 1.94
CA HIS A 46 -9.49 -0.44 2.97
C HIS A 46 -9.75 -1.95 3.06
N GLN A 47 -9.73 -2.50 4.28
CA GLN A 47 -9.88 -3.94 4.54
C GLN A 47 -8.85 -4.85 3.85
N SER A 48 -7.78 -4.30 3.27
CA SER A 48 -6.73 -5.09 2.65
C SER A 48 -5.72 -5.61 3.67
N THR A 49 -4.86 -6.53 3.24
CA THR A 49 -3.65 -6.90 4.00
C THR A 49 -2.45 -6.16 3.41
N VAL A 50 -1.81 -5.31 4.21
CA VAL A 50 -0.60 -4.57 3.83
C VAL A 50 0.63 -5.29 4.39
N GLY A 51 1.59 -5.62 3.52
CA GLY A 51 2.88 -6.18 3.90
C GLY A 51 4.01 -5.16 3.70
N ILE A 52 4.84 -4.94 4.72
CA ILE A 52 6.00 -4.05 4.66
C ILE A 52 7.28 -4.87 4.82
N VAL A 53 8.13 -4.89 3.80
CA VAL A 53 9.45 -5.54 3.88
C VAL A 53 10.48 -4.47 4.22
N GLY A 54 11.09 -4.56 5.42
CA GLY A 54 12.01 -3.54 5.93
C GLY A 54 11.33 -2.50 6.83
N MET A 55 11.17 -2.82 8.11
CA MET A 55 10.68 -1.95 9.18
C MET A 55 11.80 -1.15 9.84
N GLY A 56 12.46 -0.31 9.03
CA GLY A 56 13.33 0.77 9.50
C GLY A 56 12.57 2.10 9.61
N ARG A 57 13.29 3.23 9.68
CA ARG A 57 12.68 4.59 9.80
C ARG A 57 11.59 4.87 8.75
N ILE A 58 11.84 4.53 7.49
CA ILE A 58 10.89 4.74 6.38
C ILE A 58 9.70 3.77 6.52
N GLY A 59 9.93 2.49 6.78
CA GLY A 59 8.86 1.49 6.93
C GLY A 59 7.90 1.83 8.07
N VAL A 60 8.40 2.38 9.18
CA VAL A 60 7.57 2.87 10.28
C VAL A 60 6.69 4.05 9.82
N SER A 61 7.27 5.06 9.19
CA SER A 61 6.53 6.23 8.68
C SER A 61 5.48 5.86 7.61
N VAL A 62 5.79 4.88 6.75
CA VAL A 62 4.81 4.30 5.80
C VAL A 62 3.67 3.62 6.55
N ALA A 63 3.97 2.79 7.55
CA ALA A 63 2.95 2.10 8.34
C ALA A 63 2.01 3.09 9.05
N GLU A 64 2.55 4.16 9.63
CA GLU A 64 1.76 5.21 10.29
C GLU A 64 0.78 5.89 9.32
N LYS A 65 1.24 6.26 8.13
CA LYS A 65 0.39 6.86 7.10
C LYS A 65 -0.68 5.90 6.59
N LEU A 66 -0.33 4.62 6.41
CA LEU A 66 -1.28 3.61 5.93
C LEU A 66 -2.37 3.25 6.95
N LYS A 67 -2.16 3.50 8.26
CA LYS A 67 -3.21 3.31 9.28
C LYS A 67 -4.48 4.10 8.98
N ALA A 68 -4.35 5.31 8.43
CA ALA A 68 -5.50 6.16 8.10
C ALA A 68 -6.46 5.51 7.07
N PHE A 69 -5.97 4.60 6.24
CA PHE A 69 -6.75 3.89 5.23
C PHE A 69 -7.47 2.66 5.77
N LYS A 70 -7.31 2.33 7.06
CA LYS A 70 -7.99 1.22 7.75
C LYS A 70 -7.85 -0.13 7.02
N PRO A 71 -6.61 -0.63 6.79
CA PRO A 71 -6.41 -2.00 6.31
C PRO A 71 -6.91 -3.00 7.35
N ALA A 72 -7.34 -4.17 6.92
CA ALA A 72 -7.75 -5.24 7.84
C ALA A 72 -6.55 -5.77 8.63
N ARG A 73 -5.38 -5.84 7.98
CA ARG A 73 -4.14 -6.35 8.58
C ARG A 73 -2.95 -5.57 8.06
N MET A 74 -2.00 -5.29 8.95
CA MET A 74 -0.66 -4.84 8.57
C MET A 74 0.37 -5.81 9.13
N LEU A 75 1.28 -6.25 8.27
CA LEU A 75 2.35 -7.19 8.57
C LEU A 75 3.68 -6.57 8.15
N TYR A 76 4.76 -6.95 8.82
CA TYR A 76 6.09 -6.59 8.35
C TYR A 76 7.10 -7.73 8.48
N HIS A 77 8.14 -7.68 7.65
CA HIS A 77 9.22 -8.65 7.68
C HIS A 77 10.59 -7.96 7.65
N ASN A 78 11.50 -8.45 8.51
CA ASN A 78 12.90 -8.04 8.64
C ASN A 78 13.78 -9.27 8.90
N ARG A 79 15.07 -9.16 8.56
CA ARG A 79 16.12 -10.12 8.97
C ARG A 79 16.23 -10.26 10.49
N LYS A 80 16.08 -9.15 11.23
CA LYS A 80 15.98 -9.11 12.69
C LYS A 80 14.70 -8.35 13.07
N PRO A 81 13.85 -8.87 13.97
CA PRO A 81 12.65 -8.17 14.41
C PRO A 81 12.99 -6.77 14.92
N ASN A 82 12.10 -5.81 14.68
CA ASN A 82 12.21 -4.48 15.26
C ASN A 82 11.24 -4.41 16.45
N ASN A 83 11.77 -4.37 17.67
CA ASN A 83 10.94 -4.37 18.89
C ASN A 83 10.10 -3.08 19.05
N GLU A 84 10.44 -2.01 18.33
CA GLU A 84 9.71 -0.74 18.35
C GLU A 84 8.59 -0.68 17.30
N SER A 85 8.37 -1.75 16.54
CA SER A 85 7.37 -1.75 15.47
C SER A 85 5.94 -1.70 16.01
N ILE A 86 5.15 -0.75 15.52
CA ILE A 86 3.69 -0.66 15.75
C ILE A 86 2.86 -1.66 14.93
N VAL A 87 3.52 -2.50 14.14
CA VAL A 87 2.94 -3.44 13.18
C VAL A 87 3.32 -4.86 13.59
N ARG A 88 2.49 -5.85 13.29
CA ARG A 88 2.79 -7.24 13.64
C ARG A 88 3.95 -7.79 12.80
N TYR A 89 4.96 -8.37 13.46
CA TYR A 89 6.05 -9.08 12.79
C TYR A 89 5.56 -10.38 12.14
N PHE A 90 5.99 -10.64 10.92
CA PHE A 90 5.74 -11.86 10.17
C PHE A 90 7.04 -12.68 10.03
N PRO A 91 7.20 -13.77 10.82
CA PRO A 91 8.43 -14.56 10.84
C PRO A 91 8.64 -15.38 9.57
N THR A 92 9.90 -15.63 9.22
CA THR A 92 10.32 -16.48 8.08
C THR A 92 9.75 -17.90 8.15
N ASN A 93 9.58 -18.49 9.33
CA ASN A 93 9.05 -19.85 9.44
C ASN A 93 7.51 -19.94 9.28
N SER A 94 6.86 -18.82 8.96
CA SER A 94 5.39 -18.73 8.83
C SER A 94 4.91 -18.92 7.40
N TYR A 95 5.80 -19.17 6.44
CA TYR A 95 5.43 -19.52 5.05
C TYR A 95 4.88 -20.96 4.98
N ARG A 96 3.87 -21.28 5.78
CA ARG A 96 3.03 -22.45 5.48
C ARG A 96 2.02 -21.98 4.45
N VAL A 97 2.30 -22.33 3.20
CA VAL A 97 1.38 -22.21 2.07
C VAL A 97 0.10 -22.95 2.47
N ALA A 98 -1.01 -22.22 2.52
CA ALA A 98 -2.34 -22.80 2.57
C ALA A 98 -2.74 -23.27 1.17
#